data_AF-A0A849P6I1-F1
#
_entry.id   AF-A0A849P6I1-F1
#
_cell.length_a   1.000
_cell.length_b   1.000
_cell.length_c   1.000
_cell.angle_alpha   90.00
_cell.angle_beta   90.00
_cell.angle_gamma   90.00
#
_symmetry.space_group_name_H-M   'P 1'
#
loop_
_entity.id
_entity.type
_entity.pdbx_description
1 polymer ?
#
loop_
_entity_poly.entity_id
_entity_poly.type
_entity_poly.pdbx_seq_one_letter_code
_entity_poly.pdbx_strand_id
1 'polypeptide(L)'
;MKQQNRPRFDTNGWRRLADGRIQHISGIEFMRVPDGDVQILKDSLPVFIQNLKKEGVEVEMAEKLLLKLSVQVKELFFGLH
;
A
#
# COMPACT_ATOMS: atom_id res chain seq x y z
N MET A 1 17.37 24.35 8.88
CA MET A 1 16.16 23.54 9.06
C MET A 1 16.22 22.40 8.06
N LYS A 2 16.39 21.15 8.51
CA LYS A 2 16.61 20.01 7.60
C LYS A 2 15.30 19.65 6.90
N GLN A 3 15.28 19.72 5.57
CA GLN A 3 14.21 19.13 4.76
C GLN A 3 14.09 17.66 5.15
N GLN A 4 12.99 17.29 5.80
CA GLN A 4 12.64 15.89 6.03
C GLN A 4 12.23 15.31 4.68
N ASN A 5 13.21 14.72 3.97
CA ASN A 5 12.97 13.88 2.79
C ASN A 5 12.02 12.75 3.21
N ARG A 6 10.73 12.85 2.84
CA ARG A 6 9.78 11.74 2.97
C ARG A 6 10.31 10.57 2.13
N PRO A 7 10.11 9.31 2.56
CA PRO A 7 10.75 8.18 1.89
C PRO A 7 10.23 8.00 0.47
N ARG A 8 11.19 7.92 -0.47
CA ARG A 8 11.01 7.50 -1.86
C ARG A 8 10.48 6.05 -1.85
N PHE A 9 9.55 5.73 -2.75
CA PHE A 9 9.14 4.35 -2.96
C PHE A 9 10.33 3.50 -3.41
N ASP A 10 10.37 2.24 -3.00
CA ASP A 10 11.33 1.27 -3.51
C ASP A 10 11.03 0.91 -4.98
N THR A 11 11.85 0.02 -5.54
CA THR A 11 11.71 -0.42 -6.94
C THR A 11 10.41 -1.18 -7.22
N ASN A 12 9.76 -1.70 -6.18
CA ASN A 12 8.50 -2.43 -6.26
C ASN A 12 7.30 -1.54 -5.92
N GLY A 13 7.51 -0.23 -5.75
CA GLY A 13 6.44 0.72 -5.48
C GLY A 13 5.98 0.74 -4.03
N TRP A 14 6.74 0.20 -3.08
CA TRP A 14 6.38 0.17 -1.66
C TRP A 14 7.19 1.16 -0.83
N ARG A 15 6.61 1.63 0.28
CA ARG A 15 7.33 2.35 1.32
C ARG A 15 6.75 2.08 2.69
N ARG A 16 7.60 2.12 3.72
CA ARG A 16 7.16 2.12 5.12
C ARG A 16 7.04 3.55 5.64
N LEU A 17 5.92 3.85 6.27
CA LEU A 17 5.65 5.14 6.92
C LEU A 17 6.21 5.15 8.35
N ALA A 18 6.36 6.34 8.92
CA ALA A 18 6.96 6.52 10.25
C ALA A 18 6.17 5.85 11.38
N ASP A 19 4.87 5.64 11.19
CA ASP A 19 3.97 4.96 12.11
C ASP A 19 3.89 3.43 11.88
N GLY A 20 4.78 2.89 11.03
CA GLY A 20 4.86 1.46 10.76
C GLY A 20 3.91 0.95 9.68
N ARG A 21 2.98 1.80 9.18
CA ARG A 21 2.14 1.45 8.02
C ARG A 21 3.00 1.23 6.77
N ILE A 22 2.45 0.48 5.82
CA ILE A 22 3.04 0.28 4.50
C ILE A 22 2.12 0.90 3.46
N GLN A 23 2.70 1.67 2.54
CA GLN A 23 1.99 2.28 1.43
C GLN A 23 2.55 1.80 0.10
N HIS A 24 1.66 1.53 -0.85
CA HIS A 24 2.00 1.30 -2.25
C HIS A 24 1.85 2.59 -3.07
N ILE A 25 2.56 2.71 -4.19
CA ILE A 25 2.53 3.88 -5.08
C ILE A 25 1.14 4.16 -5.67
N SER A 26 0.29 3.14 -5.74
CA SER A 26 -1.13 3.32 -6.09
C SER A 26 -1.89 4.16 -5.06
N GLY A 27 -1.33 4.40 -3.88
CA GLY A 27 -1.90 5.21 -2.80
C GLY A 27 -2.57 4.40 -1.70
N ILE A 28 -2.76 3.09 -1.88
CA ILE A 28 -3.34 2.21 -0.86
C ILE A 28 -2.36 2.03 0.32
N GLU A 29 -2.91 2.03 1.53
CA GLU A 29 -2.15 1.87 2.77
C GLU A 29 -2.65 0.68 3.58
N PHE A 30 -1.71 0.02 4.24
CA PHE A 30 -1.95 -1.15 5.07
C PHE A 30 -1.33 -0.98 6.44
N MET A 31 -1.99 -1.56 7.44
CA MET A 31 -1.48 -1.66 8.80
C MET A 31 -1.52 -3.11 9.28
N ARG A 32 -0.57 -3.47 10.14
CA ARG A 32 -0.62 -4.73 10.88
C ARG A 32 -1.62 -4.60 12.01
N VAL A 33 -2.45 -5.61 12.20
CA VAL A 33 -3.36 -5.71 13.35
C VAL A 33 -2.80 -6.68 14.40
N PRO A 34 -3.20 -6.56 15.69
CA PRO A 34 -2.64 -7.37 16.78
C PRO A 34 -2.70 -8.87 16.55
N ASP A 35 -3.72 -9.37 15.85
CA ASP A 35 -3.92 -10.80 15.56
C ASP A 35 -2.95 -11.37 14.52
N GLY A 36 -1.95 -10.60 14.09
CA GLY A 36 -0.95 -11.05 13.13
C GLY A 36 -1.45 -11.07 11.68
N ASP A 37 -2.52 -10.36 11.38
CA ASP A 37 -2.97 -10.11 10.01
C ASP A 37 -2.69 -8.65 9.59
N VAL A 38 -3.12 -8.30 8.39
CA VAL A 38 -3.03 -6.96 7.81
C VAL A 38 -4.39 -6.46 7.39
N GLN A 39 -4.60 -5.16 7.59
CA GLN A 39 -5.82 -4.48 7.22
C GLN A 39 -5.51 -3.32 6.28
N ILE A 40 -6.38 -3.12 5.29
CA ILE A 40 -6.41 -1.92 4.46
C ILE A 40 -6.93 -0.74 5.29
N LEU A 41 -6.23 0.39 5.23
CA LEU A 41 -6.74 1.62 5.81
C LEU A 41 -7.85 2.19 4.91
N LYS A 42 -9.08 2.23 5.42
CA LYS A 42 -10.26 2.68 4.64
C LYS A 42 -10.07 4.07 4.03
N ASP A 43 -9.40 4.97 4.74
CA ASP A 43 -9.16 6.35 4.28
C ASP A 43 -8.24 6.42 3.04
N SER A 44 -7.48 5.35 2.76
CA SER A 44 -6.62 5.26 1.57
C SER A 44 -7.36 4.74 0.33
N LEU A 45 -8.54 4.12 0.48
CA LEU A 45 -9.31 3.57 -0.64
C LEU A 45 -9.74 4.63 -1.67
N PRO A 46 -10.23 5.83 -1.31
CA PRO A 46 -10.58 6.84 -2.30
C PRO A 46 -9.37 7.29 -3.14
N VAL A 47 -8.20 7.41 -2.52
CA VAL A 47 -6.95 7.77 -3.21
C VAL A 47 -6.53 6.67 -4.18
N PHE A 48 -6.57 5.42 -3.73
CA PHE A 48 -6.32 4.25 -4.57
C PHE A 48 -7.23 4.24 -5.81
N ILE A 49 -8.55 4.35 -5.61
CA ILE A 49 -9.53 4.36 -6.70
C ILE A 49 -9.29 5.54 -7.64
N GLN A 50 -9.03 6.75 -7.11
CA GLN A 50 -8.79 7.92 -7.93
C GLN A 50 -7.53 7.79 -8.80
N ASN A 51 -6.45 7.26 -8.23
CA ASN A 51 -5.21 7.04 -8.97
C ASN A 51 -5.41 6.00 -10.08
N LEU A 52 -6.05 4.88 -9.78
CA LEU A 52 -6.34 3.86 -10.79
C LEU A 52 -7.23 4.39 -11.92
N LYS A 53 -8.25 5.20 -11.60
CA LYS A 53 -9.08 5.86 -12.63
C LYS A 53 -8.27 6.80 -13.53
N LYS A 54 -7.30 7.54 -12.99
CA LYS A 54 -6.42 8.42 -13.78
C LYS A 54 -5.54 7.63 -14.74
N GLU A 55 -5.13 6.43 -14.34
CA GLU A 55 -4.35 5.49 -15.16
C GLU A 55 -5.22 4.68 -16.14
N GLY A 56 -6.54 4.91 -16.19
CA GLY A 56 -7.45 4.16 -17.06
C GLY A 56 -7.61 2.69 -16.67
N VAL A 57 -7.41 2.34 -15.40
CA VAL A 57 -7.51 0.97 -14.91
C VAL A 57 -8.97 0.60 -14.68
N GLU A 58 -9.41 -0.46 -15.37
CA GLU A 58 -10.73 -1.05 -15.21
C GLU A 58 -10.95 -1.67 -13.82
N VAL A 59 -12.21 -1.74 -13.39
CA VAL A 59 -12.58 -2.25 -12.05
C VAL A 59 -12.05 -3.66 -11.80
N GLU A 60 -12.19 -4.57 -12.76
CA GLU A 60 -11.70 -5.96 -12.62
C GLU A 60 -10.17 -6.00 -12.39
N MET A 61 -9.43 -5.12 -13.05
CA MET A 61 -7.98 -5.02 -12.89
C MET A 61 -7.61 -4.39 -11.55
N ALA A 62 -8.40 -3.41 -11.08
CA ALA A 62 -8.24 -2.80 -9.76
C ALA A 62 -8.43 -3.83 -8.64
N GLU A 63 -9.42 -4.72 -8.76
CA GLU A 63 -9.67 -5.81 -7.82
C GLU A 63 -8.52 -6.81 -7.80
N LYS A 64 -8.05 -7.26 -8.97
CA LYS A 64 -6.88 -8.13 -9.09
C LYS A 64 -5.62 -7.51 -8.48
N LEU A 65 -5.42 -6.21 -8.71
CA LEU A 65 -4.31 -5.47 -8.10
C LEU A 65 -4.45 -5.43 -6.59
N LEU A 66 -5.63 -5.12 -6.04
CA LEU A 66 -5.85 -5.05 -4.60
C LEU A 66 -5.58 -6.40 -3.92
N LEU A 67 -6.01 -7.51 -4.54
CA LEU A 67 -5.72 -8.86 -4.06
C LEU A 67 -4.21 -9.15 -4.05
N LYS A 68 -3.52 -8.84 -5.16
CA LYS A 68 -2.06 -9.01 -5.26
C LYS A 68 -1.32 -8.20 -4.19
N LEU A 69 -1.67 -6.93 -4.02
CA LEU A 69 -1.07 -6.05 -3.02
C LEU A 69 -1.32 -6.55 -1.59
N SER A 70 -2.49 -7.15 -1.33
CA SER A 70 -2.82 -7.73 -0.02
C SER A 70 -1.98 -8.96 0.33
N VAL A 71 -1.52 -9.71 -0.67
CA VAL A 71 -0.57 -10.82 -0.47
C VAL A 71 0.83 -10.28 -0.25
N GLN A 72 1.31 -9.40 -1.13
CA GLN A 72 2.66 -8.83 -1.06
C GLN A 72 2.91 -8.09 0.26
N VAL A 73 1.91 -7.36 0.77
CA VAL A 73 2.08 -6.62 2.02
C VAL A 73 2.23 -7.53 3.23
N LYS A 74 1.67 -8.76 3.20
CA LYS A 74 1.91 -9.76 4.25
C LYS A 74 3.39 -10.13 4.29
N GLU A 75 3.99 -10.40 3.14
CA GLU A 75 5.43 -10.68 3.04
C GLU A 75 6.26 -9.51 3.59
N LEU A 76 5.88 -8.27 3.27
CA LEU A 76 6.58 -7.08 3.78
C LEU A 76 6.44 -6.84 5.29
N PHE A 77 5.36 -7.34 5.92
CA PHE A 77 5.17 -7.25 7.37
C PHE A 77 5.79 -8.42 8.14
N PHE A 78 5.75 -9.63 7.58
CA PHE A 78 6.07 -10.86 8.29
C PHE A 78 7.36 -11.53 7.82
N GLY A 79 7.93 -11.13 6.67
CA GLY A 79 9.16 -11.72 6.13
C GLY A 79 9.01 -13.20 5.81
N LEU A 80 7.83 -13.64 5.36
CA LEU A 80 7.60 -15.02 4.93
C LEU A 80 8.48 -15.30 3.71
N HIS A 81 9.61 -15.98 3.95
CA HIS A 81 10.54 -16.54 2.96
C HIS A 81 10.38 -18.05 2.91
#